data_AF-A0A1Q2SNW3-F1
#
_entry.id   AF-A0A1Q2SNW3-F1
#
_cell.length_a   1.000
_cell.length_b   1.000
_cell.length_c   1.000
_cell.angle_alpha   90.00
_cell.angle_beta   90.00
_cell.angle_gamma   90.00
#
_symmetry.space_group_name_H-M   'P 1'
#
loop_
_entity.id
_entity.type
_entity.pdbx_description
1 polymer ?
#
loop_
_entity_poly.entity_id
_entity_poly.type
_entity_poly.pdbx_seq_one_letter_code
_entity_poly.pdbx_strand_id
1 'polypeptide(L)' 'MRAFKTFSSHCINELRNTPSTSVWQRNYYEHIIRNDGALNQIRKYIINNPLQWALDRENPVNVRVRQASLQQISWEGA' A
#
# COMPACT_ATOMS: atom_id res chain seq x y z
N MET A 1 9.48 -10.02 -8.62
CA MET A 1 9.42 -9.00 -7.54
C MET A 1 10.14 -9.38 -6.23
N ARG A 2 10.32 -10.67 -5.89
CA ARG A 2 10.91 -11.12 -4.60
C ARG A 2 12.29 -10.52 -4.31
N ALA A 3 13.27 -10.69 -5.21
CA ALA A 3 14.64 -10.22 -5.01
C ALA A 3 14.69 -8.69 -4.75
N PHE A 4 14.00 -7.91 -5.59
CA PHE A 4 13.92 -6.45 -5.42
C PHE A 4 13.39 -6.06 -4.04
N LYS A 5 12.26 -6.62 -3.60
CA LYS A 5 11.68 -6.32 -2.28
C LYS A 5 12.62 -6.72 -1.15
N THR A 6 13.35 -7.83 -1.27
CA THR A 6 14.32 -8.29 -0.27
C THR A 6 15.49 -7.32 -0.13
N PHE A 7 16.19 -7.03 -1.22
CA PHE A 7 17.39 -6.18 -1.18
C PHE A 7 17.08 -4.74 -0.74
N SER A 8 16.01 -4.16 -1.29
CA SER A 8 15.57 -2.83 -0.89
C SER A 8 15.15 -2.76 0.58
N SER A 9 14.46 -3.79 1.10
CA SER A 9 14.09 -3.82 2.53
C SER A 9 15.31 -3.87 3.43
N HIS A 10 16.32 -4.66 3.07
CA HIS A 10 17.56 -4.74 3.85
C HIS A 10 18.24 -3.37 3.95
N CYS A 11 18.47 -2.72 2.81
CA CYS A 11 19.08 -1.39 2.77
C CYS A 11 18.29 -0.35 3.56
N ILE A 12 16.95 -0.32 3.40
CA ILE A 12 16.09 0.61 4.14
C ILE A 12 16.15 0.36 5.65
N ASN A 13 16.10 -0.90 6.07
CA ASN A 13 16.10 -1.26 7.49
C ASN A 13 17.45 -0.99 8.17
N GLU A 14 18.56 -1.17 7.44
CA GLU A 14 19.90 -0.77 7.88
C GLU A 14 19.99 0.74 8.07
N LEU A 15 19.54 1.53 7.08
CA LEU A 15 19.53 3.00 7.16
C LEU A 15 18.63 3.54 8.28
N ARG A 16 17.54 2.83 8.60
CA ARG A 16 16.58 3.23 9.63
C ARG A 16 16.90 2.68 11.03
N ASN A 17 17.92 1.83 11.16
CA ASN A 17 18.18 1.06 12.39
C ASN A 17 16.96 0.26 12.88
N THR A 18 16.15 -0.24 11.94
CA THR A 18 14.92 -0.99 12.22
C THR A 18 14.98 -2.37 11.57
N PRO A 19 15.88 -3.26 12.02
CA PRO A 19 15.99 -4.60 11.45
C PRO A 19 14.65 -5.33 11.59
N SER A 20 14.36 -6.19 10.61
CA SER A 20 13.14 -7.04 10.59
C SER A 20 11.80 -6.30 10.51
N THR A 21 11.79 -4.98 10.32
CA THR A 21 10.55 -4.24 10.09
C THR A 21 10.09 -4.44 8.64
N SER A 22 8.81 -4.76 8.46
CA SER A 22 8.23 -4.92 7.12
C SER A 22 8.13 -3.55 6.44
N VAL A 23 8.89 -3.36 5.37
CA VAL A 23 8.87 -2.13 4.57
C VAL A 23 7.76 -2.15 3.52
N TRP A 24 7.56 -3.31 2.90
CA TRP A 24 6.61 -3.46 1.79
C TRP A 24 5.25 -3.97 2.26
N GLN A 25 4.19 -3.48 1.63
CA GLN A 25 2.88 -4.14 1.64
C GLN A 25 2.98 -5.52 0.98
N ARG A 26 2.17 -6.48 1.45
CA ARG A 26 2.05 -7.82 0.87
C ARG A 26 1.52 -7.73 -0.56
N ASN A 27 1.96 -8.64 -1.42
CA ASN A 27 1.64 -8.69 -2.85
C ASN A 27 2.07 -7.43 -3.62
N TYR A 28 1.80 -7.40 -4.92
CA TYR A 28 2.07 -6.26 -5.79
C TYR A 28 1.05 -6.26 -6.94
N TYR A 29 0.73 -5.08 -7.45
CA TYR A 29 -0.12 -4.94 -8.62
C TYR A 29 0.68 -5.23 -9.90
N GLU A 30 0.11 -6.03 -10.79
CA GLU A 30 0.67 -6.36 -12.10
C GLU A 30 -0.40 -6.16 -13.17
N HIS A 31 -0.03 -5.49 -14.26
CA HIS A 31 -0.90 -5.32 -15.41
C HIS A 31 -0.08 -5.23 -16.70
N ILE A 32 -0.43 -6.03 -17.71
CA ILE A 32 0.22 -6.02 -19.03
C ILE A 32 -0.45 -4.97 -19.90
N ILE A 33 0.33 -3.96 -20.32
CA ILE A 33 -0.13 -2.89 -21.21
C ILE A 33 -0.15 -3.40 -22.65
N ARG A 34 -1.35 -3.49 -23.25
CA ARG A 34 -1.53 -4.03 -24.62
C ARG A 34 -1.95 -3.00 -25.66
N ASN A 35 -2.27 -1.78 -25.23
CA ASN A 35 -2.68 -0.68 -26.09
C ASN A 35 -2.44 0.68 -25.41
N ASP A 36 -2.52 1.74 -26.20
CA ASP A 36 -2.29 3.12 -25.75
C ASP A 36 -3.35 3.60 -24.73
N GLY A 37 -4.57 3.07 -24.80
CA GLY A 37 -5.61 3.36 -23.83
C GLY A 37 -5.19 2.96 -22.41
N ALA A 38 -4.73 1.71 -22.23
CA ALA A 38 -4.22 1.21 -20.95
C ALA A 38 -3.00 1.99 -20.47
N LEU A 39 -2.08 2.32 -21.38
CA LEU A 39 -0.90 3.13 -21.07
C LEU A 39 -1.28 4.51 -20.52
N ASN A 40 -2.23 5.18 -21.18
CA ASN A 40 -2.69 6.51 -20.78
C ASN A 40 -3.41 6.47 -19.43
N GLN A 41 -4.17 5.41 -19.13
CA GLN A 41 -4.81 5.25 -17.82
C GLN A 41 -3.79 5.05 -16.70
N ILE A 42 -2.76 4.21 -16.91
CA ILE A 42 -1.70 4.00 -15.90
C ILE A 42 -0.91 5.30 -15.66
N ARG A 43 -0.59 6.06 -16.71
CA ARG A 43 0.05 7.37 -16.56
C ARG A 43 -0.80 8.34 -15.73
N LYS A 44 -2.10 8.43 -16.02
CA LYS A 44 -3.05 9.24 -15.23
C LYS A 44 -3.09 8.77 -13.78
N TYR A 45 -3.13 7.46 -13.54
CA TYR A 45 -3.10 6.90 -12.19
C TYR A 45 -1.85 7.33 -11.41
N ILE A 46 -0.65 7.20 -12.00
CA ILE A 46 0.60 7.58 -11.35
C ILE A 46 0.61 9.06 -10.94
N ILE A 47 0.12 9.94 -11.83
CA ILE A 47 0.06 11.39 -11.56
C ILE A 47 -0.98 11.71 -10.48
N ASN A 48 -2.14 11.06 -10.52
CA ASN A 48 -3.25 11.38 -9.63
C ASN A 48 -3.16 10.70 -8.26
N ASN A 49 -2.43 9.59 -8.13
CA ASN A 49 -2.38 8.80 -6.89
C ASN A 49 -1.93 9.62 -5.66
N PRO A 50 -0.88 10.46 -5.72
CA PRO A 50 -0.51 11.31 -4.57
C PRO A 50 -1.64 12.24 -4.14
N LEU A 51 -2.41 12.80 -5.08
CA LEU A 51 -3.54 13.68 -4.81
C LEU A 51 -4.73 12.93 -4.19
N GLN A 52 -4.86 11.64 -4.51
CA GLN A 52 -5.96 10.79 -4.07
C GLN A 52 -5.61 9.90 -2.87
N TRP A 53 -4.37 9.96 -2.37
CA TRP A 53 -3.86 9.05 -1.34
C TRP A 53 -4.68 9.08 -0.03
N ALA A 54 -5.18 10.24 0.36
CA ALA A 54 -6.02 10.37 1.56
C ALA A 54 -7.35 9.60 1.46
N LEU A 55 -7.84 9.36 0.23
CA LEU A 55 -9.09 8.66 -0.04
C LEU A 55 -8.88 7.16 -0.28
N ASP A 56 -7.62 6.72 -0.39
CA ASP A 56 -7.28 5.34 -0.71
C ASP A 56 -7.63 4.39 0.46
N ARG A 57 -8.16 3.21 0.14
CA ARG A 57 -8.59 2.22 1.13
C ARG A 57 -7.41 1.54 1.82
N GLU A 58 -6.28 1.41 1.13
CA GLU A 58 -5.04 0.82 1.64
C GLU A 58 -4.18 1.85 2.38
N ASN A 59 -4.62 3.12 2.46
CA ASN A 59 -3.97 4.10 3.31
C ASN A 59 -3.99 3.62 4.78
N PRO A 60 -2.82 3.46 5.44
CA PRO A 60 -2.75 2.95 6.80
C PRO A 60 -3.59 3.74 7.81
N VAL A 61 -3.79 5.05 7.58
CA VAL A 61 -4.66 5.88 8.40
C VAL A 61 -6.11 5.37 8.29
N ASN A 62 -6.58 5.13 7.07
CA ASN A 62 -7.95 4.66 6.80
C ASN A 62 -8.16 3.21 7.26
N VAL A 63 -7.16 2.34 7.11
CA VAL A 63 -7.22 0.94 7.59
C VAL A 63 -7.38 0.88 9.11
N ARG A 64 -6.61 1.68 9.86
CA ARG A 64 -6.68 1.70 11.33
C ARG A 64 -8.02 2.20 11.84
N VAL A 65 -8.59 3.23 11.21
CA VAL A 65 -9.92 3.76 11.55
C VAL A 65 -11.00 2.67 11.40
N ARG A 66 -10.99 1.93 10.29
CA ARG A 66 -11.96 0.85 10.05
C ARG A 66 -11.85 -0.29 11.07
N GLN A 67 -10.63 -0.65 11.47
CA GLN A 67 -10.43 -1.69 12.47
C GLN A 67 -10.94 -1.25 13.85
N ALA A 68 -10.69 0.00 14.23
CA ALA A 68 -11.19 0.56 15.50
C ALA A 68 -12.73 0.63 15.52
N SER A 69 -13.37 1.07 14.43
CA SER A 69 -14.84 1.13 14.34
C SER A 69 -15.51 -0.25 14.41
N LEU A 70 -14.88 -1.30 13.87
CA LEU A 70 -15.40 -2.67 13.93
C LEU A 70 -15.27 -3.27 15.33
N GLN A 71 -14.23 -2.90 16.08
CA GLN A 71 -14.10 -3.33 17.47
C GLN A 71 -15.17 -2.71 18.37
N GLN A 72 -15.55 -1.46 18.12
CA GLN A 72 -16.58 -0.76 18.91
C GLN A 72 -17.98 -1.36 18.74
N ILE A 73 -18.35 -1.74 17.51
CA ILE A 73 -19.64 -2.40 17.22
C ILE A 73 -19.73 -3.80 17.84
N SER A 74 -18.59 -4.48 18.04
CA SER A 74 -18.54 -5.81 18.64
C SER A 74 -18.76 -5.84 20.16
N TRP A 75 -18.65 -4.69 20.85
CA TRP A 75 -18.77 -4.60 22.31
C TRP A 75 -20.13 -4.07 22.80
N GLU A 76 -20.99 -3.56 21.91
CA GLU A 76 -22.31 -3.00 22.26
C GLU A 76 -23.45 -4.03 22.15
N GLY A 77 -23.14 -5.30 21.88
CA GLY A 77 -24.10 -6.38 21.68
C GLY A 77 -24.01 -7.54 22.69
N ALA A 78 -23.37 -7.34 23.85
CA ALA A 78 -23.26 -8.34 24.92
C ALA A 78 -23.92 -7.86 26.22
#